data_AF-A0A133VD57-F1
#
_entry.id   AF-A0A133VD57-F1
#
_cell.length_a   1.000
_cell.length_b   1.000
_cell.length_c   1.000
_cell.angle_alpha   90.00
_cell.angle_beta   90.00
_cell.angle_gamma   90.00
#
_symmetry.space_group_name_H-M   'P 1'
#
loop_
_entity.id
_entity.type
_entity.pdbx_description
1 polymer ?
#
loop_
_entity_poly.entity_id
_entity_poly.type
_entity_poly.pdbx_seq_one_letter_code
_entity_poly.pdbx_strand_id
1 'polypeptide(L)'
;MVLSIIIGGFALNESLGLLSFMALSLGVFFQLVVHTHDIRDMEGDKREGCYTLPVLLGRKIPIIFAAVGYVILFVFPLLGVFHFNFNFFFPVVMLFFSFIGLRKLVKVWSSESAAKEFVEVRIMNRISTIVFALLFSLALL
;
A
#
# COMPACT_ATOMS: atom_id res chain seq x y z
N MET A 1 -11.28 6.68 -10.06
CA MET A 1 -10.48 7.72 -9.39
C MET A 1 -8.97 7.53 -9.57
N VAL A 2 -8.41 6.32 -9.39
CA VAL A 2 -6.98 6.06 -9.62
C VAL A 2 -6.60 6.20 -11.11
N LEU A 3 -7.41 5.66 -12.02
CA LEU A 3 -7.19 5.79 -13.47
C LEU A 3 -7.16 7.25 -13.96
N SER A 4 -8.02 8.12 -13.43
CA SER A 4 -8.08 9.53 -13.82
C SER A 4 -6.84 10.33 -13.37
N ILE A 5 -6.22 9.93 -12.25
CA ILE A 5 -4.97 10.55 -11.76
C ILE A 5 -3.78 10.12 -12.62
N ILE A 6 -3.74 8.84 -13.03
CA ILE A 6 -2.72 8.29 -13.93
C ILE A 6 -2.80 8.96 -15.31
N ILE A 7 -4.01 9.18 -15.84
CA ILE A 7 -4.24 9.88 -17.12
C ILE A 7 -3.85 11.37 -17.01
N GLY A 8 -4.09 12.02 -15.86
CA GLY A 8 -3.63 13.41 -15.62
C GLY A 8 -2.11 13.56 -15.63
N GLY A 9 -1.37 12.56 -15.13
CA GLY A 9 0.09 12.51 -15.21
C GLY A 9 0.62 12.26 -16.64
N PHE A 10 -0.12 11.51 -17.46
CA PHE A 10 0.22 11.27 -18.88
C PHE A 10 0.24 12.56 -19.70
N ALA A 11 -0.77 13.41 -19.50
CA ALA A 11 -0.91 14.67 -20.22
C ALA A 11 0.24 15.66 -19.97
N LEU A 12 1.03 15.46 -18.91
CA LEU A 12 2.12 16.35 -18.52
C LEU A 12 3.51 15.92 -18.98
N ASN A 13 3.73 14.64 -19.33
CA ASN A 13 5.10 14.13 -19.53
C ASN A 13 5.31 13.13 -20.68
N GLU A 14 4.24 12.66 -21.36
CA GLU A 14 4.27 11.73 -22.52
C GLU A 14 5.19 10.47 -22.41
N SER A 15 5.73 10.16 -21.23
CA SER A 15 6.64 9.05 -21.02
C SER A 15 5.89 7.79 -20.57
N LEU A 16 5.80 6.82 -21.48
CA LEU A 16 5.26 5.48 -21.18
C LEU A 16 5.99 4.82 -19.98
N GLY A 17 7.28 5.11 -19.81
CA GLY A 17 8.08 4.62 -18.69
C GLY A 17 7.60 5.14 -17.34
N LEU A 18 7.29 6.45 -17.26
CA LEU A 18 6.76 7.07 -16.05
C LEU A 18 5.38 6.50 -15.69
N LEU A 19 4.47 6.38 -16.67
CA LEU A 19 3.15 5.79 -16.42
C LEU A 19 3.23 4.35 -15.94
N SER A 20 4.08 3.54 -16.59
CA SER A 20 4.28 2.15 -16.21
C SER A 20 4.81 2.07 -14.79
N PHE A 21 5.75 2.94 -14.41
CA PHE A 21 6.28 3.03 -13.07
C PHE A 21 5.22 3.42 -12.02
N MET A 22 4.39 4.42 -12.31
CA MET A 22 3.28 4.85 -11.43
C MET A 22 2.26 3.71 -11.25
N ALA A 23 1.86 3.05 -12.33
CA ALA A 23 0.92 1.94 -12.29
C ALA A 23 1.48 0.73 -11.52
N LEU A 24 2.74 0.36 -11.77
CA LEU A 24 3.40 -0.75 -11.09
C LEU A 24 3.56 -0.47 -9.59
N SER A 25 4.02 0.71 -9.22
CA SER A 25 4.26 1.05 -7.82
C SER A 25 2.97 1.09 -7.00
N LEU A 26 1.90 1.70 -7.53
CA LEU A 26 0.57 1.68 -6.91
C LEU A 26 -0.02 0.26 -6.86
N GLY A 27 0.08 -0.48 -7.97
CA GLY A 27 -0.47 -1.82 -8.11
C GLY A 27 0.17 -2.81 -7.15
N VAL A 28 1.51 -2.82 -7.07
CA VAL A 28 2.26 -3.67 -6.15
C VAL A 28 1.94 -3.33 -4.70
N PHE A 29 1.91 -2.03 -4.34
CA PHE A 29 1.53 -1.63 -2.98
C PHE A 29 0.13 -2.11 -2.62
N PHE A 30 -0.85 -1.85 -3.48
CA PHE A 30 -2.24 -2.24 -3.26
C PHE A 30 -2.38 -3.76 -3.10
N GLN A 31 -1.76 -4.54 -3.98
CA GLN A 31 -1.83 -6.00 -3.95
C GLN A 31 -1.23 -6.58 -2.67
N LEU A 32 -0.17 -5.98 -2.14
CA LEU A 32 0.47 -6.44 -0.91
C LEU A 32 -0.36 -6.15 0.34
N VAL A 33 -1.07 -5.01 0.38
CA VAL A 33 -1.82 -4.60 1.58
C VAL A 33 -3.26 -5.13 1.62
N VAL A 34 -3.86 -5.46 0.46
CA VAL A 34 -5.28 -5.86 0.38
C VAL A 34 -5.60 -7.11 1.22
N HIS A 35 -4.67 -8.07 1.28
CA HIS A 35 -4.85 -9.34 1.99
C HIS A 35 -4.95 -9.20 3.52
N THR A 36 -4.61 -8.03 4.07
CA THR A 36 -4.82 -7.77 5.50
C THR A 36 -6.30 -7.65 5.88
N HIS A 37 -7.17 -7.40 4.90
CA HIS A 37 -8.60 -7.31 5.11
C HIS A 37 -9.20 -8.68 5.45
N ASP A 38 -8.70 -9.73 4.82
CA ASP A 38 -9.20 -11.10 4.93
C ASP A 38 -8.83 -11.73 6.29
N ILE A 39 -7.88 -11.15 7.03
CA ILE A 39 -7.44 -11.71 8.32
C ILE A 39 -8.57 -11.68 9.35
N ARG A 40 -9.39 -10.61 9.37
CA ARG A 40 -10.48 -10.47 10.35
C ARG A 40 -11.59 -11.49 10.10
N ASP A 41 -11.86 -11.76 8.83
CA ASP A 41 -12.99 -12.56 8.39
C ASP A 41 -12.61 -14.05 8.18
N MET A 42 -11.38 -14.42 8.55
CA MET A 42 -10.78 -15.76 8.38
C MET A 42 -11.64 -16.91 8.95
N GLU A 43 -12.29 -16.72 10.11
CA GLU A 43 -13.18 -17.74 10.70
C GLU A 43 -14.49 -17.90 9.90
N GLY A 44 -15.00 -16.80 9.32
CA GLY A 44 -16.16 -16.84 8.43
C GLY A 44 -15.81 -17.52 7.11
N ASP A 45 -14.71 -17.08 6.49
CA ASP A 45 -14.18 -17.65 5.24
C ASP A 45 -13.96 -19.16 5.36
N LYS A 46 -13.41 -19.63 6.49
CA LYS A 46 -13.19 -21.06 6.74
C LYS A 46 -14.48 -21.86 6.83
N ARG A 47 -15.56 -21.30 7.41
CA ARG A 47 -16.88 -21.94 7.49
C ARG A 47 -17.58 -21.99 6.14
N GLU A 48 -17.37 -20.98 5.31
CA GLU A 48 -17.96 -20.84 3.99
C GLU A 48 -17.18 -21.59 2.90
N GLY A 49 -16.00 -22.15 3.22
CA GLY A 49 -15.15 -22.85 2.26
C GLY A 49 -14.36 -21.92 1.33
N CYS A 50 -14.19 -20.66 1.72
CA CYS A 50 -13.42 -19.66 0.98
C CYS A 50 -11.91 -19.85 1.20
N TYR A 51 -11.16 -19.96 0.10
CA TYR A 51 -9.71 -20.13 0.12
C TYR A 51 -8.99 -18.77 0.04
N THR A 52 -8.98 -18.03 1.15
CA THR A 52 -8.22 -16.77 1.26
C THR A 52 -6.78 -17.01 1.74
N LEU A 53 -5.88 -16.08 1.45
CA LEU A 53 -4.48 -16.14 1.90
C LEU A 53 -4.32 -16.41 3.41
N PRO A 54 -5.03 -15.71 4.32
CA PRO A 54 -4.96 -16.01 5.75
C PRO A 54 -5.51 -17.39 6.12
N VAL A 55 -6.52 -17.91 5.40
CA VAL A 55 -7.06 -19.27 5.64
C VAL A 55 -6.04 -20.35 5.23
N LEU A 56 -5.38 -20.16 4.09
CA LEU A 56 -4.43 -21.14 3.54
C LEU A 56 -3.07 -21.14 4.24
N LEU A 57 -2.50 -19.96 4.50
CA LEU A 57 -1.12 -19.79 4.97
C LEU A 57 -1.02 -19.21 6.38
N GLY A 58 -2.17 -18.97 7.02
CA GLY A 58 -2.25 -18.37 8.34
C GLY A 58 -2.15 -16.85 8.35
N ARG A 59 -2.57 -16.27 9.46
CA ARG A 59 -2.64 -14.81 9.71
C ARG A 59 -1.31 -14.06 9.51
N LYS A 60 -0.16 -14.70 9.72
CA LYS A 60 1.15 -14.01 9.69
C LYS A 60 1.57 -13.59 8.28
N ILE A 61 1.21 -14.36 7.25
CA ILE A 61 1.65 -14.10 5.88
C ILE A 61 1.07 -12.79 5.33
N PRO A 62 -0.23 -12.49 5.45
CA PRO A 62 -0.74 -11.20 4.98
C PRO A 62 -0.18 -10.00 5.76
N ILE A 63 0.22 -10.18 7.04
CA ILE A 63 0.90 -9.12 7.81
C ILE A 63 2.31 -8.87 7.25
N ILE A 64 3.04 -9.93 6.89
CA ILE A 64 4.36 -9.81 6.23
C ILE A 64 4.22 -9.10 4.88
N PHE A 65 3.22 -9.47 4.07
CA PHE A 65 2.97 -8.81 2.79
C PHE A 65 2.69 -7.33 2.97
N ALA A 66 1.84 -6.95 3.93
CA ALA A 66 1.60 -5.55 4.20
C ALA A 66 2.86 -4.82 4.69
N ALA A 67 3.71 -5.47 5.51
CA ALA A 67 4.98 -4.89 5.94
C ALA A 67 5.90 -4.61 4.74
N VAL A 68 6.03 -5.57 3.82
CA VAL A 68 6.74 -5.38 2.55
C VAL A 68 6.11 -4.25 1.73
N GLY A 69 4.78 -4.18 1.67
CA GLY A 69 4.04 -3.09 1.04
C GLY A 69 4.44 -1.74 1.60
N TYR A 70 4.50 -1.57 2.92
CA TYR A 70 4.93 -0.30 3.53
C TYR A 70 6.41 0.04 3.27
N VAL A 71 7.30 -0.95 3.15
CA VAL A 71 8.68 -0.68 2.70
C VAL A 71 8.67 -0.17 1.27
N ILE A 72 7.92 -0.85 0.39
CA ILE A 72 7.77 -0.47 -1.02
C ILE A 72 7.16 0.92 -1.19
N LEU A 73 6.21 1.29 -0.32
CA LEU A 73 5.58 2.60 -0.27
C LEU A 73 6.61 3.73 -0.15
N PHE A 74 7.74 3.49 0.51
CA PHE A 74 8.85 4.46 0.60
C PHE A 74 9.87 4.29 -0.53
N VAL A 75 10.22 3.05 -0.89
CA VAL A 75 11.26 2.76 -1.88
C VAL A 75 10.89 3.28 -3.27
N PHE A 76 9.65 3.11 -3.73
CA PHE A 76 9.27 3.57 -5.06
C PHE A 76 9.32 5.10 -5.22
N PRO A 77 8.75 5.93 -4.33
CA PRO A 77 8.96 7.37 -4.39
C PRO A 77 10.44 7.79 -4.41
N LEU A 78 11.29 7.08 -3.65
CA LEU A 78 12.73 7.35 -3.64
C LEU A 78 13.38 7.02 -4.99
N LEU A 79 13.05 5.88 -5.61
CA LEU A 79 13.45 5.57 -6.99
C LEU A 79 12.92 6.60 -7.99
N GLY A 80 11.72 7.11 -7.76
CA GLY A 80 11.10 8.20 -8.53
C GLY A 80 11.95 9.46 -8.56
N VAL A 81 12.59 9.81 -7.45
CA VAL A 81 13.50 10.97 -7.36
C VAL A 81 14.72 10.76 -8.26
N PHE A 82 15.34 9.58 -8.20
CA PHE A 82 16.57 9.31 -8.94
C PHE A 82 16.37 9.08 -10.45
N HIS A 83 15.24 8.51 -10.86
CA HIS A 83 15.00 8.13 -12.26
C HIS A 83 14.05 9.07 -13.01
N PHE A 84 13.15 9.75 -12.31
CA PHE A 84 12.09 10.57 -12.91
C PHE A 84 12.08 12.01 -12.37
N ASN A 85 13.12 12.41 -11.62
CA ASN A 85 13.27 13.74 -11.02
C ASN A 85 12.08 14.16 -10.14
N PHE A 86 11.48 13.21 -9.42
CA PHE A 86 10.40 13.54 -8.49
C PHE A 86 10.87 14.50 -7.39
N ASN A 87 9.97 15.37 -6.97
CA ASN A 87 10.19 16.26 -5.84
C ASN A 87 10.47 15.46 -4.54
N PHE A 88 11.50 15.84 -3.79
CA PHE A 88 11.88 15.22 -2.50
C PHE A 88 10.77 15.26 -1.44
N PHE A 89 9.78 16.14 -1.57
CA PHE A 89 8.60 16.15 -0.70
C PHE A 89 7.85 14.81 -0.74
N PHE A 90 7.78 14.16 -1.90
CA PHE A 90 7.04 12.91 -2.07
C PHE A 90 7.57 11.73 -1.23
N PRO A 91 8.86 11.33 -1.31
CA PRO A 91 9.39 10.26 -0.47
C PRO A 91 9.36 10.59 1.03
N VAL A 92 9.46 11.86 1.42
CA VAL A 92 9.38 12.27 2.84
C VAL A 92 7.99 12.00 3.40
N VAL A 93 6.94 12.40 2.68
CA VAL A 93 5.56 12.11 3.13
C VAL A 93 5.33 10.60 3.13
N MET A 94 5.78 9.88 2.11
CA MET A 94 5.59 8.42 2.05
C MET A 94 6.36 7.67 3.15
N LEU A 95 7.54 8.16 3.56
CA LEU A 95 8.29 7.63 4.71
C LEU A 95 7.47 7.75 6.01
N PHE A 96 6.82 8.88 6.23
CA PHE A 96 5.96 9.09 7.40
C PHE A 96 4.80 8.09 7.44
N PHE A 97 4.11 7.89 6.30
CA PHE A 97 3.02 6.92 6.19
C PHE A 97 3.53 5.47 6.34
N SER A 98 4.69 5.15 5.77
CA SER A 98 5.36 3.85 5.93
C SER A 98 5.64 3.54 7.40
N PHE A 99 6.23 4.50 8.12
CA PHE A 99 6.56 4.32 9.54
C PHE A 99 5.33 4.10 10.43
N ILE A 100 4.26 4.88 10.21
CA ILE A 100 3.00 4.70 10.95
C ILE A 100 2.36 3.35 10.62
N GLY A 101 2.34 2.96 9.34
CA GLY A 101 1.82 1.68 8.87
C GLY A 101 2.52 0.49 9.51
N LEU A 102 3.86 0.49 9.48
CA LEU A 102 4.68 -0.54 10.11
C LEU A 102 4.44 -0.62 11.62
N ARG A 103 4.38 0.52 12.32
CA ARG A 103 4.07 0.53 13.77
C ARG A 103 2.72 -0.10 14.08
N LYS A 104 1.70 0.16 13.26
CA LYS A 104 0.38 -0.47 13.43
C LYS A 104 0.45 -1.97 13.16
N LEU A 105 1.16 -2.40 12.12
CA LEU A 105 1.34 -3.83 11.83
C LEU A 105 2.07 -4.59 12.94
N VAL A 106 3.06 -3.97 13.59
CA VAL A 106 3.75 -4.58 14.75
C VAL A 106 2.78 -4.83 15.90
N LYS A 107 1.84 -3.91 16.17
CA LYS A 107 0.80 -4.13 17.18
C LYS A 107 -0.08 -5.33 16.81
N VAL A 108 -0.54 -5.36 15.56
CA VAL A 108 -1.35 -6.49 15.03
C VAL A 108 -0.58 -7.81 15.06
N TRP A 109 0.74 -7.80 14.87
CA TRP A 109 1.55 -9.00 14.97
C TRP A 109 1.58 -9.54 16.41
N SER A 110 1.64 -8.64 17.41
CA SER A 110 1.68 -9.00 18.82
C SER A 110 0.31 -9.32 19.43
N SER A 111 -0.80 -8.83 18.86
CA SER A 111 -2.14 -9.03 19.41
C SER A 111 -2.82 -10.24 18.77
N GLU A 112 -3.03 -11.34 19.50
CA GLU A 112 -3.65 -12.54 18.92
C GLU A 112 -5.12 -12.35 18.47
N SER A 113 -5.82 -11.28 18.88
CA SER A 113 -7.25 -11.15 18.56
C SER A 113 -7.83 -9.72 18.59
N ALA A 114 -7.01 -8.67 18.47
CA ALA A 114 -7.54 -7.30 18.56
C ALA A 114 -8.20 -6.86 17.24
N ALA A 115 -9.48 -7.18 17.06
CA ALA A 115 -10.30 -6.73 15.93
C ALA A 115 -10.20 -5.20 15.68
N LYS A 116 -10.02 -4.41 16.75
CA LYS A 116 -9.81 -2.97 16.68
C LYS A 116 -8.52 -2.60 15.94
N GLU A 117 -7.42 -3.32 16.16
CA GLU A 117 -6.14 -2.99 15.55
C GLU A 117 -6.14 -3.30 14.03
N PHE A 118 -6.89 -4.33 13.61
CA PHE A 118 -7.13 -4.59 12.18
C PHE A 118 -7.89 -3.46 11.49
N VAL A 119 -8.87 -2.87 12.16
CA VAL A 119 -9.60 -1.71 11.63
C VAL A 119 -8.64 -0.53 11.45
N GLU A 120 -7.73 -0.30 12.40
CA GLU A 120 -6.74 0.76 12.29
C GLU A 120 -5.74 0.56 11.14
N VAL A 121 -5.31 -0.68 10.90
CA VAL A 121 -4.47 -1.05 9.74
C VAL A 121 -5.24 -0.85 8.43
N ARG A 122 -6.50 -1.29 8.37
CA ARG A 122 -7.34 -1.13 7.19
C ARG A 122 -7.56 0.33 6.81
N ILE A 123 -7.85 1.18 7.80
CA ILE A 123 -7.98 2.62 7.60
C ILE A 123 -6.64 3.19 7.12
N MET A 124 -5.53 2.74 7.72
CA MET A 124 -4.19 3.18 7.33
C MET A 124 -3.88 2.83 5.87
N ASN A 125 -4.12 1.58 5.45
CA ASN A 125 -3.89 1.12 4.08
C ASN A 125 -4.67 1.98 3.08
N ARG A 126 -5.95 2.28 3.37
CA ARG A 126 -6.78 3.13 2.50
C ARG A 126 -6.23 4.55 2.38
N ILE A 127 -5.88 5.17 3.51
CA ILE A 127 -5.31 6.52 3.51
C ILE A 127 -3.99 6.52 2.75
N SER A 128 -3.08 5.58 3.04
CA SER A 128 -1.81 5.44 2.34
C SER A 128 -1.99 5.29 0.84
N THR A 129 -2.91 4.45 0.36
CA THR A 129 -3.19 4.29 -1.08
C THR A 129 -3.68 5.58 -1.72
N ILE A 130 -4.61 6.29 -1.06
CA ILE A 130 -5.15 7.56 -1.58
C ILE A 130 -4.07 8.64 -1.62
N VAL A 131 -3.32 8.81 -0.53
CA VAL A 131 -2.24 9.79 -0.47
C VAL A 131 -1.14 9.46 -1.48
N PHE A 132 -0.78 8.18 -1.62
CA PHE A 132 0.21 7.75 -2.61
C PHE A 132 -0.23 8.09 -4.03
N ALA A 133 -1.49 7.80 -4.38
CA ALA A 133 -2.05 8.16 -5.68
C ALA A 133 -2.09 9.69 -5.92
N LEU A 134 -2.49 10.49 -4.92
CA LEU A 134 -2.57 11.94 -5.07
C LEU A 134 -1.19 12.59 -5.20
N LEU A 135 -0.21 12.14 -4.42
CA LEU A 135 1.14 12.71 -4.44
C LEU A 135 1.87 12.43 -5.75
N PHE A 136 1.48 11.41 -6.52
CA PHE A 136 2.03 11.19 -7.85
C PHE A 136 1.83 12.38 -8.79
N SER A 137 0.71 13.09 -8.69
CA SER A 137 0.47 14.31 -9.47
C SER A 137 1.32 15.48 -9.00
N LEU A 138 1.57 15.58 -7.69
CA LEU A 138 2.40 16.65 -7.11
C LEU A 138 3.90 16.36 -7.23
N ALA A 139 4.29 15.10 -7.40
CA ALA A 139 5.69 14.69 -7.52
C ALA A 139 6.38 15.21 -8.78
N LEU A 140 5.59 15.56 -9.80
CA LEU A 140 6.05 16.07 -11.09
C LEU A 140 6.09 17.62 -11.16
N LEU A 141 5.66 18.30 -10.11
CA LEU A 141 5.72 19.77 -9.96
C LEU A 141 7.00 20.18 -9.23
#